data_AF-A0AAW8API3-F1
#
_entry.id   AF-A0AAW8API3-F1
#
_cell.length_a   1.000
_cell.length_b   1.000
_cell.length_c   1.000
_cell.angle_alpha   90.00
_cell.angle_beta   90.00
_cell.angle_gamma   90.00
#
_symmetry.space_group_name_H-M   'P 1'
#
loop_
_entity.id
_entity.type
_entity.pdbx_description
1 polymer ?
#
loop_
_entity_poly.entity_id
_entity_poly.type
_entity_poly.pdbx_seq_one_letter_code
_entity_poly.pdbx_strand_id
1 'polypeptide(L)' 'KPLGLNGALQLAGMQFHGQQHRALEDARNTARLLPLILPV' A
#
# COMPACT_ATOMS: atom_id res chain seq x y z
N LYS A 1 2.01 -13.78 11.21
CA LYS A 1 0.72 -13.22 10.71
C LYS A 1 1.06 -12.28 9.55
N PRO A 2 0.47 -12.42 8.34
CA PRO A 2 0.79 -11.52 7.23
C PRO A 2 0.39 -10.08 7.57
N LEU A 3 1.23 -9.14 7.13
CA LEU A 3 1.01 -7.71 7.33
C LEU A 3 -0.08 -7.22 6.35
N GLY A 4 -1.05 -6.47 6.86
CA GLY A 4 -2.06 -5.82 6.01
C GLY A 4 -1.51 -4.62 5.25
N LEU A 5 -2.27 -4.10 4.27
CA LEU A 5 -1.87 -2.97 3.43
C LEU A 5 -1.38 -1.75 4.22
N ASN A 6 -2.08 -1.35 5.29
CA ASN A 6 -1.66 -0.23 6.14
C ASN A 6 -0.28 -0.46 6.78
N GLY A 7 -0.02 -1.68 7.23
CA GLY A 7 1.28 -2.00 7.81
C GLY A 7 2.38 -1.97 6.75
N ALA A 8 2.10 -2.48 5.54
CA ALA A 8 3.07 -2.43 4.44
C ALA A 8 3.41 -0.98 4.05
N LEU A 9 2.40 -0.11 3.98
CA LEU A 9 2.60 1.32 3.75
C LEU A 9 3.43 1.97 4.85
N GLN A 10 3.12 1.69 6.12
CA GLN A 10 3.88 2.24 7.26
C GLN A 10 5.36 1.84 7.22
N LEU A 11 5.67 0.58 6.86
CA LEU A 11 7.06 0.14 6.69
C LEU A 11 7.78 0.86 5.54
N ALA A 12 7.04 1.25 4.50
CA ALA A 12 7.55 2.07 3.41
C ALA A 12 7.60 3.58 3.74
N GLY A 13 7.28 3.99 4.97
CA GLY A 13 7.19 5.41 5.35
C GLY A 13 5.99 6.13 4.72
N MET A 14 4.99 5.39 4.27
CA MET A 14 3.80 5.89 3.59
C MET A 14 2.55 5.77 4.48
N GLN A 15 1.59 6.65 4.24
CA GLN A 15 0.25 6.55 4.81
C GLN A 15 -0.77 6.11 3.76
N PHE A 16 -1.82 5.42 4.20
CA PHE A 16 -2.98 5.12 3.37
C PHE A 16 -3.66 6.42 2.93
N HIS A 17 -3.96 6.52 1.64
CA HIS A 17 -4.68 7.65 1.07
C HIS A 17 -6.10 7.24 0.67
N GLY A 18 -7.10 7.99 1.14
CA GLY A 18 -8.51 7.78 0.79
C GLY A 18 -9.29 7.03 1.87
N GLN A 19 -10.45 6.49 1.48
CA GLN A 19 -11.30 5.70 2.34
C GLN A 19 -10.89 4.22 2.33
N GLN A 20 -10.79 3.61 3.51
CA GLN A 20 -10.55 2.18 3.59
C GLN A 20 -11.71 1.39 2.98
N HIS A 21 -11.39 0.23 2.39
CA HIS A 21 -12.35 -0.71 1.81
C HIS A 21 -13.03 -0.24 0.51
N ARG A 22 -12.53 0.84 -0.10
CA ARG A 22 -12.80 1.14 -1.50
C ARG A 22 -11.73 0.47 -2.36
N ALA A 23 -12.15 -0.50 -3.18
CA ALA A 23 -11.25 -1.28 -4.01
C ALA A 23 -10.29 -0.44 -4.86
N LEU A 24 -10.76 0.71 -5.40
CA LEU A 24 -9.94 1.61 -6.19
C LEU A 24 -8.83 2.27 -5.35
N GLU A 25 -9.12 2.68 -4.12
CA GLU A 25 -8.15 3.33 -3.23
C GLU A 25 -7.15 2.31 -2.70
N ASP A 26 -7.60 1.09 -2.36
CA ASP A 26 -6.71 -0.02 -2.01
C ASP A 26 -5.77 -0.37 -3.17
N ALA A 27 -6.26 -0.40 -4.40
CA ALA A 27 -5.44 -0.65 -5.59
C ALA A 27 -4.40 0.46 -5.80
N ARG A 28 -4.78 1.73 -5.64
CA ARG A 28 -3.84 2.87 -5.73
C ARG A 28 -2.77 2.81 -4.66
N ASN A 29 -3.14 2.54 -3.40
CA ASN A 29 -2.18 2.43 -2.31
C ASN A 29 -1.26 1.21 -2.49
N THR A 30 -1.77 0.10 -3.01
CA THR A 30 -0.95 -1.08 -3.36
C THR A 30 0.02 -0.75 -4.49
N ALA A 31 -0.42 -0.05 -5.54
CA ALA A 31 0.42 0.33 -6.67
C ALA A 31 1.61 1.23 -6.25
N ARG A 32 1.44 2.05 -5.21
CA ARG A 32 2.52 2.88 -4.63
C ARG A 32 3.66 2.05 -4.02
N LEU A 33 3.39 0.81 -3.64
CA LEU A 33 4.43 -0.09 -3.14
C LEU A 33 5.27 -0.69 -4.27
N LEU A 34 4.74 -0.82 -5.50
CA LEU A 34 5.39 -1.52 -6.62
C LEU A 34 6.85 -1.09 -6.89
N PRO A 35 7.21 0.21 -6.86
CA PRO A 35 8.61 0.63 -7.07
C PRO A 35 9.60 0.09 -6.02
N LEU A 36 9.11 -0.35 -4.85
CA LEU A 36 9.94 -0.91 -3.77
C LEU A 36 10.10 -2.43 -3.87
N ILE A 37 9.25 -3.10 -4.66
CA ILE A 37 9.19 -4.57 -4.76
C ILE A 37 9.72 -5.06 -6.11
N LEU A 38 9.46 -4.29 -7.16
CA LEU A 38 9.88 -4.63 -8.51
C LEU A 38 11.29 -4.07 -8.75
N PRO A 39 12.24 -4.90 -9.21
CA PRO A 39 13.52 -4.39 -9.69
C PRO A 39 13.29 -3.48 -10.91
N VAL A 40 14.05 -2.40 -10.98
CA VAL A 40 14.13 -1.50 -12.14
C VAL A 40 14.90 -2.14 -13.29
#